data_AF-A0A932P5N8-F1
#
_entry.id   AF-A0A932P5N8-F1
#
_cell.length_a   1.000
_cell.length_b   1.000
_cell.length_c   1.000
_cell.angle_alpha   90.00
_cell.angle_beta   90.00
_cell.angle_gamma   90.00
#
_symmetry.space_group_name_H-M   'P 1'
#
loop_
_entity.id
_entity.type
_entity.pdbx_description
1 polymer ?
#
loop_
_entity_poly.entity_id
_entity_poly.type
_entity_poly.pdbx_seq_one_letter_code
_entity_poly.pdbx_strand_id
1 'polypeptide(L)'
;MTIHLHVLKGCWPAPLANYLKALGVLRLVGEQADRQARGWWDGENFCLLARLSKAELEAFFLERYEPTPLLSPWNKGCGFFKADDPGLVPLENSRAPRFERFRRGATDARRLLDTVAHVDAVIRAIKARTKTNKTFQSESQRQLLQRCDVYRGCLDQLQTQLSKPDLAADQRAEIERDISMIKSLVLAADRPPRRAEAEALKASTGYKRLLAAAERRFNSQKATLIPDCRRLWRGPHAEWLSAAVVLDEGGTPEWPSLLGTGGNDGNLDFTNNFMQQIGTLFDVDSETGHPTSAAKELLGNSLWVEPANKLTSAAVGQYQPGSAGGANSSTGFASGNLLNPWDFVLMMEGSLLFTSRATRRLDPGAFSRASAPFAVRPHAAGFATPGSEKAQRGEQWMPLWKQPATLEDVMAMYGESRVQLDRQTANRPVDMARAISRLGVARGIEAFVRYAVTSMPRQGQFTPNVAWPIPSLPRLRTTTRLSTGRRFYWQPGQWSRFRRPVRLSRPAPYRRSVQSGLLR
;
A
#
# COMPACT_ATOMS: atom_id res chain seq x y z
N MET A 1 -26.76 17.08 -23.22
CA MET A 1 -25.50 17.20 -22.45
C MET A 1 -24.35 16.83 -23.38
N THR A 2 -23.42 17.74 -23.59
CA THR A 2 -22.23 17.50 -24.43
C THR A 2 -21.27 16.57 -23.71
N ILE A 3 -20.65 15.66 -24.44
CA ILE A 3 -19.63 14.76 -23.92
C ILE A 3 -18.33 15.10 -24.67
N HIS A 4 -17.24 15.23 -23.93
CA HIS A 4 -15.93 15.60 -24.44
C HIS A 4 -14.98 14.40 -24.38
N LEU A 5 -14.25 14.17 -25.47
CA LEU A 5 -13.15 13.21 -25.54
C LEU A 5 -11.84 13.94 -25.24
N HIS A 6 -11.15 13.47 -24.20
CA HIS A 6 -9.83 13.95 -23.79
C HIS A 6 -8.78 12.90 -24.09
N VAL A 7 -7.76 13.28 -24.85
CA VAL A 7 -6.55 12.46 -25.03
C VAL A 7 -5.51 12.95 -24.02
N LEU A 8 -5.32 12.20 -22.94
CA LEU A 8 -4.41 12.57 -21.86
C LEU A 8 -2.98 12.20 -22.25
N LYS A 9 -2.33 13.09 -23.01
CA LYS A 9 -0.98 12.88 -23.54
C LYS A 9 0.08 12.67 -22.45
N GLY A 10 -0.18 13.03 -21.20
CA GLY A 10 0.74 12.75 -20.09
C GLY A 10 0.55 11.36 -19.46
N CYS A 11 -0.48 10.62 -19.86
CA CYS A 11 -0.88 9.33 -19.29
C CYS A 11 -0.54 8.18 -20.24
N TRP A 12 0.67 7.65 -20.11
CA TRP A 12 1.22 6.58 -20.95
C TRP A 12 1.13 5.23 -20.23
N PRO A 13 1.05 4.10 -20.96
CA PRO A 13 1.10 2.77 -20.36
C PRO A 13 2.40 2.48 -19.61
N ALA A 14 3.49 3.18 -19.93
CA ALA A 14 4.79 3.13 -19.26
C ALA A 14 5.44 4.52 -19.17
N PRO A 15 6.17 4.86 -18.09
CA PRO A 15 6.46 4.05 -16.89
C PRO A 15 5.23 3.79 -16.00
N LEU A 16 5.38 2.91 -15.01
CA LEU A 16 4.29 2.47 -14.12
C LEU A 16 3.53 3.63 -13.45
N ALA A 17 4.24 4.69 -13.06
CA ALA A 17 3.58 5.87 -12.50
C ALA A 17 2.57 6.52 -13.45
N ASN A 18 2.85 6.56 -14.75
CA ASN A 18 1.95 7.16 -15.74
C ASN A 18 0.69 6.31 -15.93
N TYR A 19 0.83 4.99 -15.86
CA TYR A 19 -0.28 4.06 -15.89
C TYR A 19 -1.19 4.28 -14.67
N LEU A 20 -0.61 4.31 -13.47
CA LEU A 20 -1.35 4.55 -12.23
C LEU A 20 -1.97 5.95 -12.21
N LYS A 21 -1.27 6.99 -12.69
CA LYS A 21 -1.82 8.34 -12.86
C LYS A 21 -3.08 8.32 -13.73
N ALA A 22 -3.06 7.62 -14.85
CA ALA A 22 -4.21 7.51 -15.74
C ALA A 22 -5.45 6.95 -15.00
N LEU A 23 -5.22 5.91 -14.19
CA LEU A 23 -6.25 5.33 -13.33
C LEU A 23 -6.72 6.29 -12.24
N GLY A 24 -5.80 7.05 -11.64
CA GLY A 24 -6.12 8.08 -10.66
C GLY A 24 -7.03 9.16 -11.24
N VAL A 25 -6.75 9.61 -12.46
CA VAL A 25 -7.61 10.57 -13.18
C VAL A 25 -9.01 9.99 -13.40
N LEU A 26 -9.12 8.76 -13.95
CA LEU A 26 -10.42 8.11 -14.15
C LEU A 26 -11.18 7.95 -12.83
N ARG A 27 -10.50 7.53 -11.77
CA ARG A 27 -11.09 7.32 -10.45
C ARG A 27 -11.62 8.62 -9.88
N LEU A 28 -10.78 9.66 -9.80
CA LEU A 28 -11.15 10.94 -9.19
C LEU A 28 -12.29 11.63 -9.95
N VAL A 29 -12.23 11.63 -11.29
CA VAL A 29 -13.32 12.17 -12.11
C VAL A 29 -14.58 11.32 -11.91
N GLY A 30 -14.48 9.99 -11.96
CA GLY A 30 -15.59 9.06 -11.77
C GLY A 30 -16.29 9.18 -10.41
N GLU A 31 -15.52 9.41 -9.34
CA GLU A 31 -16.04 9.50 -7.98
C GLU A 31 -16.57 10.89 -7.62
N GLN A 32 -15.88 11.95 -8.06
CA GLN A 32 -16.08 13.30 -7.52
C GLN A 32 -16.70 14.29 -8.52
N ALA A 33 -16.73 13.99 -9.82
CA ALA A 33 -17.19 14.94 -10.83
C ALA A 33 -18.22 14.38 -11.83
N ASP A 34 -17.96 13.21 -12.42
CA ASP A 34 -18.80 12.60 -13.44
C ASP A 34 -18.78 11.06 -13.33
N ARG A 35 -19.81 10.51 -12.67
CA ARG A 35 -20.01 9.05 -12.52
C ARG A 35 -20.10 8.29 -13.84
N GLN A 36 -20.39 8.97 -14.95
CA GLN A 36 -20.50 8.37 -16.28
C GLN A 36 -19.20 8.50 -17.10
N ALA A 37 -18.13 9.05 -16.51
CA ALA A 37 -16.83 9.14 -17.15
C ALA A 37 -16.30 7.75 -17.51
N ARG A 38 -15.72 7.64 -18.70
CA ARG A 38 -15.20 6.38 -19.25
C ARG A 38 -13.74 6.53 -19.64
N GLY A 39 -12.90 5.58 -19.25
CA GLY A 39 -11.49 5.52 -19.60
C GLY A 39 -11.16 4.32 -20.46
N TRP A 40 -10.19 4.45 -21.36
CA TRP A 40 -9.60 3.34 -22.12
C TRP A 40 -8.23 3.71 -22.67
N TRP A 41 -7.51 2.72 -23.17
CA TRP A 41 -6.21 2.88 -23.82
C TRP A 41 -6.37 2.89 -25.34
N ASP A 42 -5.76 3.87 -25.99
CA ASP A 42 -5.58 3.89 -27.44
C ASP A 42 -4.10 4.12 -27.78
N GLY A 43 -3.43 3.03 -28.18
CA GLY A 43 -1.99 3.02 -28.43
C GLY A 43 -1.17 3.27 -27.15
N GLU A 44 -0.54 4.44 -27.08
CA GLU A 44 0.29 4.92 -25.96
C GLU A 44 -0.40 6.02 -25.14
N ASN A 45 -1.68 6.31 -25.40
CA ASN A 45 -2.41 7.35 -24.69
C ASN A 45 -3.59 6.75 -23.92
N PHE A 46 -3.86 7.32 -22.74
CA PHE A 46 -5.13 7.12 -22.06
C PHE A 46 -6.17 8.14 -22.55
N CYS A 47 -7.32 7.64 -22.98
CA CYS A 47 -8.45 8.44 -23.39
C CYS A 47 -9.49 8.50 -22.27
N LEU A 48 -10.00 9.70 -21.99
CA LEU A 48 -11.06 9.93 -21.02
C LEU A 48 -12.24 10.59 -21.74
N LEU A 49 -13.40 9.95 -21.68
CA LEU A 49 -14.67 10.51 -22.14
C LEU A 49 -15.46 10.98 -20.93
N ALA A 50 -15.74 12.28 -20.83
CA ALA A 50 -16.42 12.88 -19.69
C ALA A 50 -17.31 14.05 -20.12
N ARG A 51 -18.24 14.46 -19.24
CA ARG A 51 -19.09 15.64 -19.44
C ARG A 51 -18.33 16.96 -19.30
N LEU A 52 -17.19 16.93 -18.62
CA LEU A 52 -16.36 18.12 -18.39
C LEU A 52 -15.56 18.42 -19.66
N SER A 53 -15.57 19.67 -20.10
CA SER A 53 -14.61 20.21 -21.07
C SER A 53 -13.18 20.23 -20.50
N LYS A 54 -12.17 20.54 -21.33
CA LYS A 54 -10.77 20.61 -20.88
C LYS A 54 -10.61 21.60 -19.72
N ALA A 55 -11.19 22.79 -19.85
CA ALA A 55 -11.12 23.83 -18.82
C ALA A 55 -11.85 23.42 -17.53
N GLU A 56 -13.01 22.77 -17.63
CA GLU A 56 -13.75 22.29 -16.45
C GLU A 56 -13.04 21.14 -15.74
N LEU A 57 -12.33 20.28 -16.50
CA LEU A 57 -11.51 19.20 -15.96
C LEU A 57 -10.30 19.76 -15.19
N GLU A 58 -9.64 20.78 -15.71
CA GLU A 58 -8.57 21.48 -15.00
C GLU A 58 -9.10 22.18 -13.74
N ALA A 59 -10.22 22.90 -13.86
CA ALA A 59 -10.87 23.54 -12.71
C ALA A 59 -11.30 22.51 -11.65
N PHE A 60 -11.73 21.31 -12.05
CA PHE A 60 -12.02 20.23 -11.11
C PHE A 60 -10.79 19.90 -10.24
N PHE A 61 -9.65 19.59 -10.85
CA PHE A 61 -8.44 19.24 -10.09
C PHE A 61 -7.90 20.40 -9.26
N LEU A 62 -7.99 21.63 -9.76
CA LEU A 62 -7.48 22.81 -9.06
C LEU A 62 -8.39 23.24 -7.89
N GLU A 63 -9.70 23.19 -8.06
CA GLU A 63 -10.64 23.86 -7.15
C GLU A 63 -11.51 22.90 -6.35
N ARG A 64 -11.83 21.72 -6.88
CA ARG A 64 -12.83 20.80 -6.31
C ARG A 64 -12.29 19.45 -5.85
N TYR A 65 -11.11 19.06 -6.31
CA TYR A 65 -10.49 17.78 -5.94
C TYR A 65 -10.29 17.68 -4.42
N GLU A 66 -10.88 16.63 -3.84
CA GLU A 66 -10.69 16.23 -2.44
C GLU A 66 -9.72 15.04 -2.38
N PRO A 67 -8.54 15.19 -1.75
CA PRO A 67 -7.58 14.09 -1.66
C PRO A 67 -8.10 12.91 -0.85
N THR A 68 -7.82 11.70 -1.33
CA THR A 68 -8.07 10.48 -0.56
C THR A 68 -7.15 10.43 0.65
N PRO A 69 -7.65 10.06 1.84
CA PRO A 69 -6.86 10.07 3.05
C PRO A 69 -5.99 8.80 3.20
N LEU A 70 -4.90 8.77 2.43
CA LEU A 70 -3.91 7.71 2.41
C LEU A 70 -3.03 7.79 3.65
N LEU A 71 -3.21 6.87 4.60
CA LEU A 71 -2.53 6.89 5.91
C LEU A 71 -1.98 5.50 6.25
N SER A 72 -0.77 5.45 6.81
CA SER A 72 -0.09 4.20 7.22
C SER A 72 0.39 4.27 8.68
N PRO A 73 -0.52 4.32 9.68
CA PRO A 73 -0.13 4.43 11.11
C PRO A 73 0.76 3.27 11.60
N TRP A 74 0.83 2.16 10.86
CA TRP A 74 1.74 1.04 11.14
C TRP A 74 3.21 1.28 10.71
N ASN A 75 3.48 2.31 9.90
CA ASN A 75 4.84 2.65 9.45
C ASN A 75 5.48 3.68 10.38
N LYS A 76 6.80 3.61 10.58
CA LYS A 76 7.52 4.59 11.42
C LYS A 76 7.62 5.99 10.77
N GLY A 77 7.68 6.03 9.44
CA GLY A 77 7.92 7.26 8.64
C GLY A 77 6.67 8.00 8.19
N CYS A 78 5.47 7.55 8.58
CA CYS A 78 4.18 8.06 8.09
C CYS A 78 3.75 9.43 8.66
N GLY A 79 4.58 10.03 9.53
CA GLY A 79 4.33 11.35 10.12
C GLY A 79 3.73 11.33 11.53
N PHE A 80 2.97 10.29 11.93
CA PHE A 80 2.33 10.24 13.26
C PHE A 80 3.31 10.24 14.46
N PHE A 81 4.54 9.77 14.26
CA PHE A 81 5.53 9.62 15.32
C PHE A 81 6.55 10.76 15.42
N LYS A 82 6.43 11.79 14.56
CA LYS A 82 7.29 12.96 14.54
C LYS A 82 6.47 14.18 14.92
N ALA A 83 6.91 14.93 15.94
CA ALA A 83 6.32 16.22 16.25
C ALA A 83 6.55 17.17 15.07
N ASP A 84 5.52 17.95 14.72
CA ASP A 84 5.57 18.91 13.61
C ASP A 84 6.02 18.28 12.28
N ASP A 85 5.49 17.09 11.98
CA ASP A 85 5.76 16.42 10.70
C ASP A 85 5.23 17.29 9.54
N PRO A 86 6.09 17.61 8.54
CA PRO A 86 5.75 18.55 7.47
C PRO A 86 4.70 18.03 6.49
N GLY A 87 4.43 16.71 6.47
CA GLY A 87 3.36 16.15 5.65
C GLY A 87 2.03 16.13 6.41
N LEU A 88 2.01 15.46 7.57
CA LEU A 88 0.77 15.18 8.28
C LEU A 88 0.17 16.39 9.00
N VAL A 89 0.99 17.14 9.74
CA VAL A 89 0.50 18.19 10.66
C VAL A 89 -0.24 19.33 9.94
N PRO A 90 0.23 19.83 8.78
CA PRO A 90 -0.51 20.86 8.05
C PRO A 90 -1.89 20.39 7.58
N LEU A 91 -2.00 19.14 7.12
CA LEU A 91 -3.28 18.57 6.68
C LEU A 91 -4.22 18.28 7.86
N GLU A 92 -3.68 17.82 9.00
CA GLU A 92 -4.44 17.64 10.25
C GLU A 92 -5.06 18.97 10.73
N ASN A 93 -4.32 20.07 10.62
CA ASN A 93 -4.72 21.38 11.16
C ASN A 93 -5.49 22.28 10.17
N SER A 94 -5.45 21.95 8.87
CA SER A 94 -6.09 22.77 7.84
C SER A 94 -7.58 22.98 8.10
N ARG A 95 -8.12 24.15 7.73
CA ARG A 95 -9.57 24.43 7.81
C ARG A 95 -10.29 24.24 6.48
N ALA A 96 -9.54 24.05 5.40
CA ALA A 96 -10.12 23.94 4.06
C ALA A 96 -11.11 22.76 3.96
N PRO A 97 -12.28 22.96 3.32
CA PRO A 97 -13.26 21.90 3.11
C PRO A 97 -12.69 20.67 2.40
N ARG A 98 -11.82 20.87 1.40
CA ARG A 98 -11.21 19.77 0.62
C ARG A 98 -10.41 18.76 1.44
N PHE A 99 -9.90 19.17 2.60
CA PHE A 99 -9.10 18.30 3.49
C PHE A 99 -9.93 17.73 4.64
N GLU A 100 -11.25 17.96 4.70
CA GLU A 100 -12.09 17.47 5.78
C GLU A 100 -12.03 15.93 5.91
N ARG A 101 -12.11 15.22 4.79
CA ARG A 101 -11.96 13.75 4.77
C ARG A 101 -10.60 13.32 5.28
N PHE A 102 -9.55 14.06 4.94
CA PHE A 102 -8.19 13.83 5.41
C PHE A 102 -8.07 13.99 6.93
N ARG A 103 -8.61 15.08 7.49
CA ARG A 103 -8.63 15.32 8.94
C ARG A 103 -9.37 14.25 9.72
N ARG A 104 -10.55 13.84 9.24
CA ARG A 104 -11.31 12.73 9.85
C ARG A 104 -10.49 11.46 9.90
N GLY A 105 -9.82 11.17 8.79
CA GLY A 105 -8.92 10.04 8.68
C GLY A 105 -7.74 10.03 9.63
N ALA A 106 -7.05 11.16 9.72
CA ALA A 106 -5.93 11.33 10.63
C ALA A 106 -6.40 11.18 12.09
N THR A 107 -7.59 11.70 12.41
CA THR A 107 -8.22 11.52 13.73
C THR A 107 -8.51 10.04 14.04
N ASP A 108 -9.07 9.30 13.08
CA ASP A 108 -9.35 7.88 13.25
C ASP A 108 -8.05 7.05 13.42
N ALA A 109 -6.98 7.41 12.70
CA ALA A 109 -5.67 6.80 12.87
C ALA A 109 -5.04 7.13 14.24
N ARG A 110 -5.13 8.38 14.71
CA ARG A 110 -4.67 8.81 16.04
C ARG A 110 -5.30 8.00 17.16
N ARG A 111 -6.63 7.80 17.11
CA ARG A 111 -7.36 7.00 18.11
C ARG A 111 -6.83 5.58 18.26
N LEU A 112 -6.41 4.96 17.16
CA LEU A 112 -5.81 3.61 17.20
C LEU A 112 -4.38 3.65 17.72
N LEU A 113 -3.63 4.70 17.39
CA LEU A 113 -2.27 4.90 17.85
C LEU A 113 -2.18 5.27 19.32
N ASP A 114 -3.18 5.91 19.91
CA ASP A 114 -3.16 6.33 21.33
C ASP A 114 -2.86 5.15 22.26
N THR A 115 -3.42 3.97 21.96
CA THR A 115 -3.16 2.75 22.75
C THR A 115 -1.71 2.29 22.59
N VAL A 116 -1.19 2.25 21.36
CA VAL A 116 0.20 1.85 21.07
C VAL A 116 1.19 2.85 21.68
N ALA A 117 0.90 4.14 21.54
CA ALA A 117 1.70 5.25 22.06
C ALA A 117 1.71 5.25 23.59
N HIS A 118 0.59 4.97 24.24
CA HIS A 118 0.53 4.84 25.70
C HIS A 118 1.45 3.72 26.19
N VAL A 119 1.44 2.54 25.55
CA VAL A 119 2.30 1.43 25.95
C VAL A 119 3.78 1.72 25.65
N ASP A 120 4.11 2.38 24.54
CA ASP A 120 5.48 2.84 24.26
C ASP A 120 5.95 3.87 25.30
N ALA A 121 5.08 4.79 25.72
CA ALA A 121 5.37 5.76 26.76
C ALA A 121 5.68 5.08 28.11
N VAL A 122 5.00 3.97 28.43
CA VAL A 122 5.32 3.14 29.61
C VAL A 122 6.70 2.51 29.49
N ILE A 123 7.06 1.95 28.33
CA ILE A 123 8.42 1.41 28.09
C ILE A 123 9.47 2.52 28.26
N ARG A 124 9.23 3.71 27.71
CA ARG A 124 10.11 4.87 27.86
C ARG A 124 10.22 5.32 29.31
N ALA A 125 9.13 5.30 30.07
CA ALA A 125 9.11 5.64 31.50
C ALA A 125 9.94 4.66 32.33
N ILE A 126 9.88 3.35 32.03
CA ILE A 126 10.74 2.33 32.64
C ILE A 126 12.22 2.60 32.29
N LYS A 127 12.52 2.77 30.99
CA LYS A 127 13.89 3.02 30.50
C LYS A 127 14.45 4.35 31.04
N ALA A 128 13.62 5.36 31.28
CA ALA A 128 14.02 6.65 31.84
C ALA A 128 14.70 6.52 33.20
N ARG A 129 14.34 5.51 34.01
CA ARG A 129 14.97 5.25 35.31
C ARG A 129 16.45 4.86 35.20
N THR A 130 16.90 4.39 34.03
CA THR A 130 18.30 3.99 33.79
C THR A 130 19.13 5.07 33.10
N LYS A 131 18.53 6.23 32.78
CA LYS A 131 19.24 7.31 32.09
C LYS A 131 20.12 8.10 33.04
N THR A 132 21.36 8.32 32.65
CA THR A 132 22.39 9.01 33.45
C THR A 132 22.50 10.51 33.14
N ASN A 133 21.55 11.07 32.38
CA ASN A 133 21.61 12.43 31.85
C ASN A 133 20.37 13.25 32.26
N LYS A 134 20.27 14.50 31.77
CA LYS A 134 19.16 15.42 32.08
C LYS A 134 17.78 14.93 31.64
N THR A 135 17.70 13.90 30.81
CA THR A 135 16.41 13.26 30.43
C THR A 135 16.00 12.15 31.40
N PHE A 136 16.67 12.09 32.57
CA PHE A 136 16.31 11.24 33.69
C PHE A 136 14.91 11.57 34.21
N GLN A 137 14.27 10.50 34.66
CA GLN A 137 12.84 10.32 34.86
C GLN A 137 12.07 11.55 35.39
N SER A 138 11.04 11.97 34.64
CA SER A 138 10.12 13.04 35.07
C SER A 138 9.07 12.56 36.07
N GLU A 139 8.41 13.48 36.77
CA GLU A 139 7.25 13.16 37.62
C GLU A 139 6.10 12.56 36.81
N SER A 140 5.79 13.13 35.63
CA SER A 140 4.75 12.60 34.74
C SER A 140 5.00 11.15 34.32
N GLN A 141 6.27 10.78 34.07
CA GLN A 141 6.65 9.39 33.74
C GLN A 141 6.47 8.44 34.93
N ARG A 142 6.74 8.90 36.16
CA ARG A 142 6.51 8.12 37.39
C ARG A 142 5.03 7.88 37.62
N GLN A 143 4.22 8.93 37.52
CA GLN A 143 2.76 8.84 37.67
C GLN A 143 2.13 7.96 36.58
N LEU A 144 2.60 8.07 35.34
CA LEU A 144 2.18 7.19 34.24
C LEU A 144 2.46 5.72 34.56
N LEU A 145 3.70 5.42 34.99
CA LEU A 145 4.10 4.05 35.31
C LEU A 145 3.30 3.48 36.49
N GLN A 146 3.07 4.27 37.54
CA GLN A 146 2.30 3.86 38.73
C GLN A 146 0.83 3.54 38.41
N ARG A 147 0.24 4.23 37.43
CA ARG A 147 -1.15 4.03 37.01
C ARG A 147 -1.32 2.92 35.98
N CYS A 148 -0.26 2.50 35.32
CA CYS A 148 -0.33 1.53 34.23
C CYS A 148 -0.64 0.10 34.74
N ASP A 149 -1.49 -0.60 34.01
CA ASP A 149 -1.88 -2.00 34.30
C ASP A 149 -0.70 -2.96 34.27
N VAL A 150 0.31 -2.71 33.42
CA VAL A 150 1.51 -3.55 33.34
C VAL A 150 2.29 -3.53 34.66
N TYR A 151 2.37 -2.35 35.29
CA TYR A 151 3.04 -2.17 36.57
C TYR A 151 2.28 -2.86 37.71
N ARG A 152 0.98 -2.58 37.82
CA ARG A 152 0.11 -3.17 38.85
C ARG A 152 0.02 -4.69 38.71
N GLY A 153 -0.24 -5.17 37.50
CA GLY A 153 -0.32 -6.61 37.23
C GLY A 153 0.99 -7.35 37.50
N CYS A 154 2.15 -6.72 37.30
CA CYS A 154 3.43 -7.33 37.66
C CYS A 154 3.61 -7.46 39.18
N LEU A 155 3.22 -6.44 39.95
CA LEU A 155 3.23 -6.48 41.40
C LEU A 155 2.21 -7.49 41.95
N ASP A 156 0.98 -7.51 41.43
CA ASP A 156 -0.06 -8.44 41.86
C ASP A 156 0.36 -9.90 41.62
N GLN A 157 0.99 -10.19 40.48
CA GLN A 157 1.55 -11.52 40.19
C GLN A 157 2.63 -11.93 41.19
N LEU A 158 3.56 -11.02 41.52
CA LEU A 158 4.63 -11.28 42.48
C LEU A 158 4.07 -11.45 43.90
N GLN A 159 3.10 -10.64 44.30
CA GLN A 159 2.42 -10.76 45.59
C GLN A 159 1.65 -12.07 45.70
N THR A 160 0.96 -12.48 44.64
CA THR A 160 0.28 -13.78 44.58
C THR A 160 1.27 -14.94 44.70
N GLN A 161 2.45 -14.84 44.08
CA GLN A 161 3.52 -15.83 44.22
C GLN A 161 4.04 -15.88 45.67
N LEU A 162 4.20 -14.72 46.31
CA LEU A 162 4.65 -14.60 47.70
C LEU A 162 3.66 -15.21 48.72
N SER A 163 2.37 -15.19 48.42
CA SER A 163 1.30 -15.76 49.26
C SER A 163 1.22 -17.29 49.21
N LYS A 164 2.00 -17.97 48.37
CA LYS A 164 1.99 -19.44 48.31
C LYS A 164 2.65 -20.03 49.58
N PRO A 165 2.01 -21.02 50.23
CA PRO A 165 2.49 -21.57 51.51
C PRO A 165 3.79 -22.39 51.37
N ASP A 166 3.98 -23.08 50.24
CA ASP A 166 5.11 -24.01 50.03
C ASP A 166 6.32 -23.37 49.33
N LEU A 167 6.56 -22.07 49.53
CA LEU A 167 7.64 -21.36 48.86
C LEU A 167 8.96 -21.47 49.64
N ALA A 168 10.04 -21.86 48.97
CA ALA A 168 11.37 -21.90 49.59
C ALA A 168 11.82 -20.49 50.05
N ALA A 169 12.57 -20.42 51.15
CA ALA A 169 13.01 -19.14 51.74
C ALA A 169 13.82 -18.28 50.76
N ASP A 170 14.69 -18.89 49.96
CA ASP A 170 15.50 -18.19 48.95
C ASP A 170 14.63 -17.58 47.84
N GLN A 171 13.59 -18.30 47.40
CA GLN A 171 12.63 -17.83 46.39
C GLN A 171 11.78 -16.68 46.94
N ARG A 172 11.37 -16.76 48.22
CA ARG A 172 10.65 -15.69 48.90
C ARG A 172 11.49 -14.41 48.95
N ALA A 173 12.75 -14.52 49.35
CA ALA A 173 13.68 -13.38 49.39
C ALA A 173 13.98 -12.79 48.00
N GLU A 174 13.97 -13.60 46.93
CA GLU A 174 14.07 -13.12 45.55
C GLU A 174 12.82 -12.33 45.12
N ILE A 175 11.62 -12.85 45.38
CA ILE A 175 10.36 -12.17 45.06
C ILE A 175 10.22 -10.84 45.81
N GLU A 176 10.59 -10.79 47.10
CA GLU A 176 10.57 -9.57 47.89
C GLU A 176 11.54 -8.51 47.35
N ARG A 177 12.74 -8.93 46.91
CA ARG A 177 13.70 -8.06 46.22
C ARG A 177 13.13 -7.51 44.91
N ASP A 178 12.48 -8.35 44.10
CA ASP A 178 11.83 -7.94 42.85
C ASP A 178 10.71 -6.92 43.08
N ILE A 179 9.83 -7.17 44.06
CA ILE A 179 8.76 -6.24 44.44
C ILE A 179 9.33 -4.90 44.88
N SER A 180 10.34 -4.91 45.76
CA SER A 180 10.99 -3.70 46.25
C SER A 180 11.63 -2.90 45.11
N MET A 181 12.33 -3.59 44.20
CA MET A 181 12.94 -2.95 43.04
C MET A 181 11.87 -2.34 42.12
N ILE A 182 10.78 -3.06 41.80
CA ILE A 182 9.70 -2.52 40.94
C ILE A 182 9.07 -1.29 41.61
N LYS A 183 8.80 -1.34 42.92
CA LYS A 183 8.31 -0.18 43.68
C LYS A 183 9.26 1.01 43.60
N SER A 184 10.58 0.78 43.62
CA SER A 184 11.57 1.86 43.51
C SER A 184 11.49 2.64 42.20
N LEU A 185 10.97 2.06 41.12
CA LEU A 185 10.91 2.70 39.79
C LEU A 185 9.95 3.89 39.74
N VAL A 186 8.96 3.98 40.64
CA VAL A 186 7.97 5.08 40.68
C VAL A 186 8.27 6.11 41.77
N LEU A 187 9.23 5.82 42.65
CA LEU A 187 9.64 6.73 43.72
C LEU A 187 10.47 7.91 43.17
N ALA A 188 10.37 9.06 43.85
CA ALA A 188 11.22 10.20 43.55
C ALA A 188 12.70 9.82 43.75
N ALA A 189 13.56 10.32 42.88
CA ALA A 189 15.00 10.22 43.03
C ALA A 189 15.58 11.62 42.86
N ASP A 190 16.44 12.02 43.79
CA ASP A 190 16.99 13.37 43.84
C ASP A 190 18.00 13.65 42.73
N ARG A 191 18.62 12.58 42.19
CA ARG A 191 19.61 12.64 41.11
C ARG A 191 19.46 11.51 40.11
N PRO A 192 19.93 11.71 38.86
CA PRO A 192 20.14 10.61 37.94
C PRO A 192 21.11 9.56 38.53
N PRO A 193 20.91 8.27 38.20
CA PRO A 193 21.83 7.22 38.59
C PRO A 193 23.20 7.42 37.94
N ARG A 194 24.25 6.98 38.64
CA ARG A 194 25.59 6.80 38.05
C ARG A 194 25.55 5.60 37.09
N ARG A 195 26.53 5.51 36.20
CA ARG A 195 26.62 4.42 35.22
C ARG A 195 26.56 3.02 35.87
N ALA A 196 27.28 2.81 36.97
CA ALA A 196 27.26 1.54 37.71
C ALA A 196 25.88 1.22 38.31
N GLU A 197 25.19 2.22 38.88
CA GLU A 197 23.84 2.08 39.44
C GLU A 197 22.82 1.74 38.32
N ALA A 198 22.94 2.38 37.15
CA ALA A 198 22.10 2.10 36.01
C ALA A 198 22.30 0.68 35.45
N GLU A 199 23.54 0.19 35.39
CA GLU A 199 23.83 -1.18 34.95
C GLU A 199 23.36 -2.22 35.97
N ALA A 200 23.52 -1.96 37.27
CA ALA A 200 22.96 -2.82 38.32
C ALA A 200 21.42 -2.89 38.24
N LEU A 201 20.76 -1.75 37.98
CA LEU A 201 19.31 -1.70 37.79
C LEU A 201 18.86 -2.51 36.57
N LYS A 202 19.55 -2.36 35.42
CA LYS A 202 19.28 -3.15 34.22
C LYS A 202 19.52 -4.64 34.42
N ALA A 203 20.48 -5.01 35.27
CA ALA A 203 20.80 -6.40 35.59
C ALA A 203 19.74 -7.07 36.47
N SER A 204 19.02 -6.28 37.29
CA SER A 204 18.01 -6.79 38.22
C SER A 204 16.87 -7.57 37.53
N THR A 205 16.45 -8.65 38.19
CA THR A 205 15.39 -9.57 37.76
C THR A 205 14.05 -8.86 37.63
N GLY A 206 13.64 -8.09 38.65
CA GLY A 206 12.40 -7.31 38.59
C GLY A 206 12.35 -6.30 37.44
N TYR A 207 13.49 -5.70 37.04
CA TYR A 207 13.50 -4.66 36.01
C TYR A 207 13.31 -5.30 34.65
N LYS A 208 14.05 -6.38 34.40
CA LYS A 208 13.89 -7.22 33.21
C LYS A 208 12.47 -7.77 33.13
N ARG A 209 11.88 -8.22 34.24
CA ARG A 209 10.52 -8.76 34.29
C ARG A 209 9.48 -7.71 33.91
N LEU A 210 9.53 -6.51 34.50
CA LEU A 210 8.62 -5.43 34.19
C LEU A 210 8.79 -4.94 32.75
N LEU A 211 10.03 -4.75 32.30
CA LEU A 211 10.32 -4.33 30.94
C LEU A 211 9.83 -5.35 29.91
N ALA A 212 10.06 -6.64 30.14
CA ALA A 212 9.58 -7.72 29.28
C ALA A 212 8.04 -7.83 29.28
N ALA A 213 7.37 -7.54 30.40
CA ALA A 213 5.91 -7.44 30.43
C ALA A 213 5.39 -6.27 29.58
N ALA A 214 6.04 -5.10 29.68
CA ALA A 214 5.71 -3.92 28.89
C ALA A 214 5.98 -4.14 27.39
N GLU A 215 7.12 -4.74 27.02
CA GLU A 215 7.48 -5.06 25.64
C GLU A 215 6.55 -6.12 25.03
N ARG A 216 6.13 -7.14 25.80
CA ARG A 216 5.08 -8.09 25.36
C ARG A 216 3.74 -7.39 25.11
N ARG A 217 3.33 -6.47 26.00
CA ARG A 217 2.11 -5.68 25.81
C ARG A 217 2.23 -4.79 24.57
N PHE A 218 3.37 -4.16 24.34
CA PHE A 218 3.60 -3.33 23.16
C PHE A 218 3.53 -4.15 21.87
N ASN A 219 4.21 -5.29 21.82
CA ASN A 219 4.22 -6.16 20.65
C ASN A 219 2.82 -6.71 20.34
N SER A 220 2.02 -7.06 21.36
CA SER A 220 0.63 -7.49 21.15
C SER A 220 -0.25 -6.36 20.60
N GLN A 221 -0.16 -5.15 21.14
CA GLN A 221 -0.91 -3.99 20.62
C GLN A 221 -0.48 -3.59 19.20
N LYS A 222 0.83 -3.64 18.92
CA LYS A 222 1.35 -3.38 17.58
C LYS A 222 0.88 -4.44 16.57
N ALA A 223 0.78 -5.70 16.98
CA ALA A 223 0.30 -6.78 16.12
C ALA A 223 -1.19 -6.62 15.76
N THR A 224 -2.02 -6.08 16.67
CA THR A 224 -3.45 -5.85 16.39
C THR A 224 -3.73 -4.56 15.63
N LEU A 225 -2.78 -3.61 15.55
CA LEU A 225 -3.00 -2.30 14.91
C LEU A 225 -3.58 -2.40 13.50
N ILE A 226 -3.00 -3.22 12.62
CA ILE A 226 -3.49 -3.41 11.24
C ILE A 226 -4.85 -4.13 11.23
N PRO A 227 -5.05 -5.25 11.94
CA PRO A 227 -6.38 -5.85 12.13
C PRO A 227 -7.46 -4.89 12.65
N ASP A 228 -7.11 -4.00 13.59
CA ASP A 228 -8.02 -3.02 14.17
C ASP A 228 -8.35 -1.92 13.16
N CYS A 229 -7.37 -1.44 12.39
CA CYS A 229 -7.61 -0.57 11.23
C CYS A 229 -8.60 -1.25 10.26
N ARG A 230 -8.39 -2.54 9.94
CA ARG A 230 -9.29 -3.30 9.04
C ARG A 230 -10.71 -3.40 9.57
N ARG A 231 -10.86 -3.57 10.89
CA ARG A 231 -12.17 -3.70 11.55
C ARG A 231 -12.91 -2.38 11.61
N LEU A 232 -12.22 -1.27 11.87
CA LEU A 232 -12.83 0.01 12.20
C LEU A 232 -12.91 0.97 11.02
N TRP A 233 -11.90 1.00 10.14
CA TRP A 233 -11.88 1.93 9.02
C TRP A 233 -12.95 1.59 7.98
N ARG A 234 -13.55 2.63 7.39
CA ARG A 234 -14.57 2.55 6.36
C ARG A 234 -14.26 3.53 5.23
N GLY A 235 -14.94 3.36 4.09
CA GLY A 235 -14.79 4.23 2.93
C GLY A 235 -13.34 4.24 2.39
N PRO A 236 -12.84 5.40 1.94
CA PRO A 236 -11.55 5.45 1.23
C PRO A 236 -10.33 5.00 2.06
N HIS A 237 -10.38 5.11 3.38
CA HIS A 237 -9.35 4.55 4.27
C HIS A 237 -9.23 3.03 4.19
N ALA A 238 -10.39 2.37 4.15
CA ALA A 238 -10.44 0.92 4.05
C ALA A 238 -9.97 0.46 2.66
N GLU A 239 -10.23 1.24 1.62
CA GLU A 239 -9.72 1.00 0.26
C GLU A 239 -8.20 1.09 0.23
N TRP A 240 -7.62 2.14 0.81
CA TRP A 240 -6.17 2.28 0.95
C TRP A 240 -5.55 1.10 1.71
N LEU A 241 -6.11 0.75 2.87
CA LEU A 241 -5.64 -0.41 3.63
C LEU A 241 -5.72 -1.70 2.80
N SER A 242 -6.79 -1.89 2.02
CA SER A 242 -6.96 -3.06 1.14
C SER A 242 -5.96 -3.10 -0.01
N ALA A 243 -5.54 -1.94 -0.50
CA ALA A 243 -4.52 -1.85 -1.55
C ALA A 243 -3.12 -2.11 -0.97
N ALA A 244 -2.83 -1.57 0.22
CA ALA A 244 -1.50 -1.62 0.82
C ALA A 244 -1.20 -2.90 1.62
N VAL A 245 -2.23 -3.59 2.14
CA VAL A 245 -2.06 -4.71 3.09
C VAL A 245 -3.10 -5.79 2.84
N VAL A 246 -2.64 -7.05 2.90
CA VAL A 246 -3.52 -8.24 2.96
C VAL A 246 -3.30 -8.92 4.30
N LEU A 247 -4.37 -9.41 4.92
CA LEU A 247 -4.27 -10.21 6.14
C LEU A 247 -4.46 -11.68 5.78
N ASP A 248 -3.57 -12.54 6.26
CA ASP A 248 -3.73 -14.00 6.18
C ASP A 248 -4.81 -14.52 7.16
N GLU A 249 -5.04 -15.84 7.21
CA GLU A 249 -6.03 -16.43 8.11
C GLU A 249 -5.67 -16.25 9.60
N GLY A 250 -4.39 -16.05 9.92
CA GLY A 250 -3.90 -15.76 11.26
C GLY A 250 -3.91 -14.27 11.62
N GLY A 251 -4.31 -13.38 10.70
CA GLY A 251 -4.26 -11.94 10.90
C GLY A 251 -2.87 -11.32 10.71
N THR A 252 -1.91 -12.06 10.16
CA THR A 252 -0.57 -11.57 9.83
C THR A 252 -0.63 -10.72 8.56
N PRO A 253 0.00 -9.54 8.54
CA PRO A 253 0.06 -8.71 7.35
C PRO A 253 1.02 -9.27 6.30
N GLU A 254 0.52 -9.46 5.10
CA GLU A 254 1.28 -9.67 3.87
C GLU A 254 1.20 -8.43 2.98
N TRP A 255 2.26 -8.19 2.19
CA TRP A 255 2.44 -6.94 1.45
C TRP A 255 2.37 -7.15 -0.06
N PRO A 256 1.40 -6.54 -0.77
CA PRO A 256 1.38 -6.47 -2.21
C PRO A 256 2.64 -5.81 -2.77
N SER A 257 3.17 -6.34 -3.88
CA SER A 257 4.41 -5.82 -4.49
C SER A 257 4.30 -4.34 -4.90
N LEU A 258 3.11 -3.91 -5.32
CA LEU A 258 2.88 -2.57 -5.86
C LEU A 258 3.14 -1.45 -4.85
N LEU A 259 2.78 -1.61 -3.57
CA LEU A 259 2.87 -0.54 -2.55
C LEU A 259 3.96 -0.81 -1.50
N GLY A 260 4.94 -1.63 -1.85
CA GLY A 260 6.07 -1.95 -1.02
C GLY A 260 5.68 -2.68 0.27
N THR A 261 6.23 -2.28 1.41
CA THR A 261 5.94 -2.90 2.71
C THR A 261 4.87 -2.07 3.44
N GLY A 262 3.64 -2.11 2.92
CA GLY A 262 2.50 -1.41 3.54
C GLY A 262 2.53 0.09 3.35
N GLY A 263 2.88 0.57 2.14
CA GLY A 263 3.03 2.00 1.85
C GLY A 263 4.44 2.54 2.10
N ASN A 264 5.44 1.67 2.21
CA ASN A 264 6.83 2.05 2.43
C ASN A 264 7.77 1.40 1.39
N ASP A 265 8.71 2.19 0.86
CA ASP A 265 9.81 1.75 0.01
C ASP A 265 11.15 2.07 0.68
N GLY A 266 11.59 1.14 1.54
CA GLY A 266 12.78 1.30 2.36
C GLY A 266 12.63 2.37 3.43
N ASN A 267 13.28 3.52 3.22
CA ASN A 267 13.19 4.68 4.11
C ASN A 267 12.13 5.70 3.64
N LEU A 268 11.54 5.53 2.44
CA LEU A 268 10.56 6.43 1.88
C LEU A 268 9.14 5.94 2.18
N ASP A 269 8.41 6.65 3.03
CA ASP A 269 6.99 6.41 3.24
C ASP A 269 6.15 7.11 2.15
N PHE A 270 5.37 6.34 1.40
CA PHE A 270 4.56 6.86 0.30
C PHE A 270 3.43 7.76 0.79
N THR A 271 2.85 7.49 1.96
CA THR A 271 1.76 8.30 2.51
C THR A 271 2.28 9.65 2.97
N ASN A 272 3.44 9.69 3.63
CA ASN A 272 4.06 10.96 4.03
C ASN A 272 4.47 11.79 2.80
N ASN A 273 5.10 11.15 1.80
CA ASN A 273 5.43 11.85 0.57
C ASN A 273 4.16 12.39 -0.12
N PHE A 274 3.08 11.61 -0.18
CA PHE A 274 1.80 12.04 -0.74
C PHE A 274 1.25 13.30 -0.04
N MET A 275 1.28 13.33 1.29
CA MET A 275 0.87 14.49 2.08
C MET A 275 1.74 15.72 1.79
N GLN A 276 3.05 15.56 1.66
CA GLN A 276 3.97 16.66 1.30
C GLN A 276 3.73 17.18 -0.13
N GLN A 277 3.43 16.29 -1.08
CA GLN A 277 3.10 16.71 -2.46
C GLN A 277 1.78 17.49 -2.50
N ILE A 278 0.79 17.12 -1.69
CA ILE A 278 -0.44 17.91 -1.52
C ILE A 278 -0.11 19.30 -0.99
N GLY A 279 0.74 19.42 0.04
CA GLY A 279 1.18 20.72 0.57
C GLY A 279 1.96 21.58 -0.43
N THR A 280 2.55 20.98 -1.47
CA THR A 280 3.18 21.72 -2.57
C THR A 280 2.16 22.25 -3.58
N LEU A 281 1.05 21.52 -3.77
CA LEU A 281 0.01 21.85 -4.75
C LEU A 281 -1.04 22.82 -4.21
N PHE A 282 -1.31 22.80 -2.91
CA PHE A 282 -2.38 23.56 -2.28
C PHE A 282 -1.88 24.30 -1.05
N ASP A 283 -2.37 25.51 -0.86
CA ASP A 283 -2.16 26.26 0.38
C ASP A 283 -3.02 25.67 1.49
N VAL A 284 -2.43 24.78 2.28
CA VAL A 284 -3.07 24.05 3.37
C VAL A 284 -3.45 24.94 4.57
N ASP A 285 -2.80 26.09 4.72
CA ASP A 285 -3.06 27.03 5.82
C ASP A 285 -4.21 27.98 5.50
N SER A 286 -4.51 28.18 4.21
CA SER A 286 -5.66 28.97 3.76
C SER A 286 -7.02 28.35 4.16
N GLU A 287 -8.03 29.20 4.41
CA GLU A 287 -9.37 28.74 4.80
C GLU A 287 -10.08 27.92 3.71
N THR A 288 -9.66 28.07 2.47
CA THR A 288 -10.30 27.48 1.28
C THR A 288 -9.46 26.36 0.65
N GLY A 289 -8.16 26.30 0.93
CA GLY A 289 -7.26 25.32 0.34
C GLY A 289 -6.97 25.60 -1.14
N HIS A 290 -6.79 26.87 -1.53
CA HIS A 290 -6.61 27.24 -2.93
C HIS A 290 -5.33 26.64 -3.54
N PRO A 291 -5.32 26.36 -4.85
CA PRO A 291 -4.13 25.88 -5.54
C PRO A 291 -3.00 26.91 -5.50
N THR A 292 -1.75 26.45 -5.37
CA THR A 292 -0.59 27.32 -5.47
C THR A 292 -0.44 27.86 -6.90
N SER A 293 0.34 28.94 -7.07
CA SER A 293 0.60 29.55 -8.39
C SER A 293 1.29 28.60 -9.38
N ALA A 294 1.89 27.51 -8.91
CA ALA A 294 2.52 26.48 -9.73
C ALA A 294 1.56 25.35 -10.13
N ALA A 295 0.49 25.12 -9.37
CA ALA A 295 -0.35 23.93 -9.50
C ALA A 295 -1.01 23.81 -10.87
N LYS A 296 -1.44 24.92 -11.47
CA LYS A 296 -2.07 24.92 -12.82
C LYS A 296 -1.08 24.52 -13.92
N GLU A 297 0.10 25.11 -13.91
CA GLU A 297 1.18 24.81 -14.86
C GLU A 297 1.61 23.34 -14.75
N LEU A 298 1.78 22.87 -13.52
CA LEU A 298 2.12 21.48 -13.23
C LEU A 298 1.01 20.50 -13.66
N LEU A 299 -0.26 20.88 -13.50
CA LEU A 299 -1.39 20.05 -13.96
C LEU A 299 -1.40 19.93 -15.49
N GLY A 300 -1.18 21.06 -16.18
CA GLY A 300 -1.09 21.08 -17.65
C GLY A 300 0.02 20.19 -18.17
N ASN A 301 1.17 20.21 -17.49
CA ASN A 301 2.26 19.28 -17.76
C ASN A 301 1.87 17.82 -17.52
N SER A 302 1.25 17.52 -16.38
CA SER A 302 0.90 16.16 -15.96
C SER A 302 -0.13 15.49 -16.89
N LEU A 303 -1.16 16.22 -17.33
CA LEU A 303 -2.24 15.67 -18.15
C LEU A 303 -2.01 15.81 -19.65
N TRP A 304 -1.43 16.94 -20.09
CA TRP A 304 -1.37 17.33 -21.49
C TRP A 304 0.04 17.40 -22.08
N VAL A 305 1.08 17.24 -21.24
CA VAL A 305 2.49 17.42 -21.61
C VAL A 305 2.77 18.86 -22.06
N GLU A 306 2.11 19.83 -21.43
CA GLU A 306 2.45 21.24 -21.61
C GLU A 306 3.80 21.55 -20.93
N PRO A 307 4.59 22.51 -21.45
CA PRO A 307 5.85 22.90 -20.82
C PRO A 307 5.66 23.40 -19.38
N ALA A 308 6.54 22.99 -18.46
CA ALA A 308 6.56 23.48 -17.09
C ALA A 308 7.99 23.72 -16.60
N ASN A 309 8.18 24.83 -15.89
CA ASN A 309 9.45 25.29 -15.32
C ASN A 309 9.53 25.06 -13.80
N LYS A 310 8.43 24.62 -13.17
CA LYS A 310 8.29 24.53 -11.71
C LYS A 310 8.36 23.09 -11.16
N LEU A 311 9.04 22.18 -11.85
CA LEU A 311 9.24 20.81 -11.36
C LEU A 311 10.06 20.84 -10.07
N THR A 312 9.65 20.04 -9.09
CA THR A 312 10.26 20.02 -7.75
C THR A 312 11.19 18.84 -7.58
N SER A 313 12.28 18.99 -6.82
CA SER A 313 13.13 17.86 -6.47
C SER A 313 12.48 17.01 -5.38
N ALA A 314 12.16 15.75 -5.65
CA ALA A 314 11.55 14.84 -4.68
C ALA A 314 12.00 13.39 -4.89
N ALA A 315 11.87 12.56 -3.86
CA ALA A 315 12.17 11.13 -3.96
C ALA A 315 11.13 10.44 -4.84
N VAL A 316 11.57 9.94 -6.00
CA VAL A 316 10.72 9.37 -7.06
C VAL A 316 10.17 7.98 -6.71
N GLY A 317 10.83 7.27 -5.78
CA GLY A 317 10.49 5.89 -5.40
C GLY A 317 10.60 4.90 -6.57
N GLN A 318 9.97 3.74 -6.41
CA GLN A 318 10.06 2.63 -7.37
C GLN A 318 9.35 2.80 -8.73
N TYR A 319 8.55 3.86 -8.94
CA TYR A 319 7.58 3.95 -10.05
C TYR A 319 8.05 4.72 -11.30
N GLN A 320 9.12 5.53 -11.20
CA GLN A 320 9.72 6.26 -12.32
C GLN A 320 11.26 6.19 -12.25
N PRO A 321 11.88 5.06 -12.63
CA PRO A 321 13.34 4.95 -12.59
C PRO A 321 14.07 5.98 -13.45
N GLY A 322 13.45 6.43 -14.56
CA GLY A 322 14.04 7.43 -15.45
C GLY A 322 14.21 8.81 -14.81
N SER A 323 13.42 9.14 -13.78
CA SER A 323 13.49 10.43 -13.07
C SER A 323 14.27 10.34 -11.76
N ALA A 324 14.81 9.16 -11.41
CA ALA A 324 15.55 8.93 -10.16
C ALA A 324 16.93 9.60 -10.09
N GLY A 325 17.26 10.40 -11.10
CA GLY A 325 18.48 11.20 -11.23
C GLY A 325 19.77 10.38 -11.33
N GLY A 326 20.89 11.09 -11.33
CA GLY A 326 22.24 10.53 -11.48
C GLY A 326 23.01 11.13 -12.65
N ALA A 327 24.30 10.80 -12.75
CA ALA A 327 25.13 11.21 -13.88
C ALA A 327 24.49 10.72 -15.19
N ASN A 328 24.39 11.60 -16.20
CA ASN A 328 23.79 11.32 -17.51
C ASN A 328 22.27 11.02 -17.51
N SER A 329 21.52 11.47 -16.49
CA SER A 329 20.05 11.35 -16.46
C SER A 329 19.30 12.39 -17.31
N SER A 330 20.01 13.37 -17.87
CA SER A 330 19.51 14.32 -18.87
C SER A 330 20.64 14.72 -19.83
N THR A 331 20.36 15.66 -20.75
CA THR A 331 21.36 16.23 -21.67
C THR A 331 22.40 17.11 -20.98
N GLY A 332 22.31 17.34 -19.66
CA GLY A 332 23.29 18.06 -18.85
C GLY A 332 24.16 17.16 -17.96
N PHE A 333 25.20 17.75 -17.36
CA PHE A 333 26.18 17.05 -16.52
C PHE A 333 25.59 16.39 -15.26
N ALA A 334 24.48 16.94 -14.73
CA ALA A 334 23.67 16.34 -13.68
C ALA A 334 22.24 16.91 -13.76
N SER A 335 21.22 16.07 -13.61
CA SER A 335 19.86 16.52 -13.28
C SER A 335 19.45 15.98 -11.92
N GLY A 336 18.85 16.85 -11.12
CA GLY A 336 18.20 16.44 -9.87
C GLY A 336 16.98 15.57 -10.15
N ASN A 337 16.47 14.91 -9.11
CA ASN A 337 15.27 14.07 -9.17
C ASN A 337 14.02 14.96 -9.32
N LEU A 338 13.75 15.46 -10.52
CA LEU A 338 12.62 16.32 -10.79
C LEU A 338 11.35 15.49 -10.92
N LEU A 339 10.38 15.81 -10.08
CA LEU A 339 9.07 15.17 -10.00
C LEU A 339 8.00 16.27 -10.12
N ASN A 340 6.97 15.98 -10.91
CA ASN A 340 5.75 16.75 -10.89
C ASN A 340 4.87 16.25 -9.72
N PRO A 341 4.53 17.10 -8.71
CA PRO A 341 3.69 16.69 -7.59
C PRO A 341 2.35 16.08 -8.00
N TRP A 342 1.75 16.56 -9.10
CA TRP A 342 0.51 15.98 -9.65
C TRP A 342 0.68 14.53 -10.11
N ASP A 343 1.82 14.20 -10.72
CA ASP A 343 2.07 12.83 -11.17
C ASP A 343 2.08 11.87 -9.99
N PHE A 344 2.71 12.25 -8.88
CA PHE A 344 2.77 11.41 -7.68
C PHE A 344 1.41 11.32 -6.98
N VAL A 345 0.70 12.44 -6.82
CA VAL A 345 -0.63 12.46 -6.20
C VAL A 345 -1.60 11.59 -7.00
N LEU A 346 -1.70 11.79 -8.32
CA LEU A 346 -2.60 11.02 -9.17
C LEU A 346 -2.19 9.55 -9.26
N MET A 347 -0.88 9.25 -9.27
CA MET A 347 -0.38 7.87 -9.21
C MET A 347 -0.84 7.16 -7.93
N MET A 348 -0.69 7.81 -6.77
CA MET A 348 -1.12 7.25 -5.49
C MET A 348 -2.64 7.04 -5.45
N GLU A 349 -3.41 8.00 -5.96
CA GLU A 349 -4.87 7.90 -6.08
C GLU A 349 -5.32 6.75 -7.00
N GLY A 350 -4.57 6.48 -8.08
CA GLY A 350 -4.85 5.37 -8.99
C GLY A 350 -4.44 4.00 -8.46
N SER A 351 -3.45 3.94 -7.56
CA SER A 351 -3.02 2.70 -6.91
C SER A 351 -4.14 2.01 -6.12
N LEU A 352 -5.14 2.77 -5.68
CA LEU A 352 -6.30 2.26 -4.96
C LEU A 352 -7.16 1.30 -5.78
N LEU A 353 -7.13 1.35 -7.11
CA LEU A 353 -7.85 0.38 -7.93
C LEU A 353 -7.28 -1.05 -7.80
N PHE A 354 -6.05 -1.18 -7.30
CA PHE A 354 -5.41 -2.45 -7.01
C PHE A 354 -5.73 -2.95 -5.61
N THR A 355 -6.96 -2.72 -5.11
CA THR A 355 -7.39 -3.31 -3.84
C THR A 355 -7.22 -4.81 -3.90
N SER A 356 -6.41 -5.35 -2.99
CA SER A 356 -6.22 -6.77 -2.87
C SER A 356 -7.47 -7.34 -2.21
N ARG A 357 -8.27 -8.09 -2.98
CA ARG A 357 -9.40 -8.85 -2.44
C ARG A 357 -8.92 -10.26 -2.23
N ALA A 358 -9.07 -10.78 -1.01
CA ALA A 358 -8.90 -12.20 -0.76
C ALA A 358 -9.90 -13.00 -1.62
N THR A 359 -9.50 -13.34 -2.84
CA THR A 359 -10.30 -14.13 -3.77
C THR A 359 -10.15 -15.58 -3.35
N ARG A 360 -10.96 -15.97 -2.37
CA ARG A 360 -11.07 -17.36 -1.93
C ARG A 360 -11.62 -18.19 -3.09
N ARG A 361 -10.74 -18.86 -3.82
CA ARG A 361 -11.05 -20.18 -4.37
C ARG A 361 -10.20 -21.18 -3.60
N LEU A 362 -10.87 -22.18 -3.05
CA LEU A 362 -10.33 -23.32 -2.32
C LEU A 362 -9.32 -24.08 -3.19
N ASP A 363 -8.11 -23.56 -3.33
CA ASP A 363 -6.99 -24.26 -3.94
C ASP A 363 -5.88 -24.38 -2.88
N PRO A 364 -5.69 -25.59 -2.31
CA PRO A 364 -4.64 -25.87 -1.32
C PRO A 364 -3.22 -25.60 -1.84
N GLY A 365 -3.04 -25.45 -3.16
CA GLY A 365 -1.77 -25.08 -3.80
C GLY A 365 -1.66 -23.60 -4.19
N ALA A 366 -2.68 -22.78 -3.92
CA ALA A 366 -2.64 -21.35 -4.22
C ALA A 366 -1.59 -20.67 -3.33
N PHE A 367 -0.68 -19.96 -3.99
CA PHE A 367 0.39 -19.22 -3.33
C PHE A 367 -0.18 -18.13 -2.41
N SER A 368 0.16 -18.20 -1.12
CA SER A 368 -0.02 -17.11 -0.16
C SER A 368 1.02 -16.02 -0.44
N ARG A 369 0.76 -15.20 -1.44
CA ARG A 369 1.20 -13.80 -1.43
C ARG A 369 -0.04 -12.96 -1.67
N ALA A 370 -0.30 -12.04 -0.75
CA ALA A 370 -1.18 -10.89 -0.82
C ALA A 370 -1.69 -10.65 -2.25
N SER A 371 -2.95 -11.02 -2.50
CA SER A 371 -3.61 -11.08 -3.80
C SER A 371 -3.76 -9.71 -4.48
N ALA A 372 -2.64 -9.12 -4.91
CA ALA A 372 -2.65 -7.96 -5.77
C ALA A 372 -3.15 -8.39 -7.16
N PRO A 373 -4.13 -7.67 -7.76
CA PRO A 373 -4.65 -8.02 -9.08
C PRO A 373 -3.53 -8.17 -10.11
N PHE A 374 -3.53 -9.28 -10.86
CA PHE A 374 -2.57 -9.55 -11.93
C PHE A 374 -1.08 -9.57 -11.52
N ALA A 375 -0.79 -9.88 -10.24
CA ALA A 375 0.58 -10.14 -9.79
C ALA A 375 0.95 -11.63 -9.92
N VAL A 376 2.15 -11.92 -10.42
CA VAL A 376 2.68 -13.29 -10.57
C VAL A 376 4.07 -13.45 -9.95
N ARG A 377 4.49 -14.70 -9.72
CA ARG A 377 5.80 -15.00 -9.13
C ARG A 377 6.93 -14.47 -10.03
N PRO A 378 8.05 -14.04 -9.43
CA PRO A 378 9.26 -13.78 -10.21
C PRO A 378 9.72 -15.08 -10.87
N HIS A 379 10.27 -14.98 -12.07
CA HIS A 379 10.85 -16.11 -12.78
C HIS A 379 12.11 -15.66 -13.51
N ALA A 380 13.22 -16.38 -13.38
CA ALA A 380 14.50 -15.99 -13.96
C ALA A 380 14.50 -15.89 -15.49
N ALA A 381 13.59 -16.59 -16.17
CA ALA A 381 13.47 -16.55 -17.63
C ALA A 381 13.03 -15.16 -18.14
N GLY A 382 13.89 -14.52 -18.94
CA GLY A 382 13.65 -13.21 -19.55
C GLY A 382 14.36 -12.04 -18.87
N PHE A 383 15.14 -12.28 -17.82
CA PHE A 383 16.04 -11.28 -17.22
C PHE A 383 17.47 -11.47 -17.75
N ALA A 384 18.10 -10.37 -18.18
CA ALA A 384 19.50 -10.39 -18.64
C ALA A 384 20.52 -10.48 -17.48
N THR A 385 20.08 -10.33 -16.23
CA THR A 385 20.95 -10.29 -15.04
C THR A 385 20.60 -11.44 -14.08
N PRO A 386 21.56 -12.26 -13.65
CA PRO A 386 21.32 -13.35 -12.70
C PRO A 386 21.08 -12.76 -11.31
N GLY A 387 19.81 -12.62 -10.92
CA GLY A 387 19.40 -12.32 -9.56
C GLY A 387 18.84 -13.57 -8.88
N SER A 388 19.02 -13.73 -7.57
CA SER A 388 18.40 -14.84 -6.85
C SER A 388 16.86 -14.68 -6.84
N GLU A 389 16.14 -15.75 -7.22
CA GLU A 389 14.66 -15.73 -7.28
C GLU A 389 14.01 -15.35 -5.93
N LYS A 390 14.72 -15.58 -4.82
CA LYS A 390 14.28 -15.23 -3.46
C LYS A 390 14.25 -13.72 -3.18
N ALA A 391 15.01 -12.91 -3.92
CA ALA A 391 15.11 -11.46 -3.71
C ALA A 391 14.09 -10.64 -4.52
N GLN A 392 13.35 -11.26 -5.45
CA GLN A 392 12.46 -10.55 -6.35
C GLN A 392 11.02 -10.45 -5.78
N ARG A 393 10.44 -9.23 -5.81
CA ARG A 393 9.08 -8.97 -5.31
C ARG A 393 7.98 -9.52 -6.22
N GLY A 394 8.34 -9.97 -7.42
CA GLY A 394 7.44 -10.55 -8.42
C GLY A 394 7.22 -9.61 -9.59
N GLU A 395 6.27 -9.98 -10.44
CA GLU A 395 5.93 -9.21 -11.63
C GLU A 395 4.49 -8.74 -11.56
N GLN A 396 4.28 -7.49 -11.97
CA GLN A 396 2.97 -6.86 -12.03
C GLN A 396 2.57 -6.71 -13.50
N TRP A 397 1.41 -7.28 -13.85
CA TRP A 397 0.87 -7.21 -15.20
C TRP A 397 -0.28 -6.21 -15.24
N MET A 398 -0.15 -5.17 -16.07
CA MET A 398 -1.09 -4.05 -16.13
C MET A 398 -1.97 -4.17 -17.38
N PRO A 399 -3.29 -4.36 -17.24
CA PRO A 399 -4.17 -4.57 -18.38
C PRO A 399 -4.34 -3.30 -19.24
N LEU A 400 -4.36 -3.47 -20.55
CA LEU A 400 -4.73 -2.46 -21.52
C LEU A 400 -6.03 -2.89 -22.18
N TRP A 401 -7.09 -2.10 -21.98
CA TRP A 401 -8.39 -2.31 -22.59
C TRP A 401 -8.70 -1.16 -23.54
N LYS A 402 -9.34 -1.47 -24.68
CA LYS A 402 -9.66 -0.50 -25.73
C LYS A 402 -11.10 0.03 -25.67
N GLN A 403 -11.98 -0.68 -24.97
CA GLN A 403 -13.39 -0.33 -24.89
C GLN A 403 -13.63 0.71 -23.79
N PRO A 404 -14.39 1.80 -24.04
CA PRO A 404 -14.68 2.80 -23.01
C PRO A 404 -15.37 2.20 -21.77
N ALA A 405 -14.66 2.14 -20.65
CA ALA A 405 -15.11 1.52 -19.41
C ALA A 405 -15.31 2.57 -18.31
N THR A 406 -16.41 2.47 -17.56
CA THR A 406 -16.63 3.33 -16.38
C THR A 406 -15.71 2.92 -15.23
N LEU A 407 -15.61 3.76 -14.20
CA LEU A 407 -14.89 3.40 -12.98
C LEU A 407 -15.40 2.07 -12.38
N GLU A 408 -16.71 1.86 -12.34
CA GLU A 408 -17.32 0.64 -11.80
C GLU A 408 -16.91 -0.60 -12.61
N ASP A 409 -16.86 -0.49 -13.94
CA ASP A 409 -16.39 -1.57 -14.83
C ASP A 409 -14.91 -1.92 -14.57
N VAL A 410 -14.06 -0.89 -14.41
CA VAL A 410 -12.63 -1.06 -14.15
C VAL A 410 -12.40 -1.69 -12.76
N MET A 411 -13.11 -1.22 -11.73
CA MET A 411 -13.07 -1.81 -10.39
C MET A 411 -13.55 -3.27 -10.39
N ALA A 412 -14.56 -3.61 -11.19
CA ALA A 412 -15.01 -4.98 -11.34
C ALA A 412 -13.92 -5.85 -12.02
N MET A 413 -13.29 -5.35 -13.08
CA MET A 413 -12.19 -6.04 -13.77
C MET A 413 -11.01 -6.35 -12.82
N TYR A 414 -10.55 -5.35 -12.06
CA TYR A 414 -9.48 -5.55 -11.07
C TYR A 414 -9.92 -6.41 -9.88
N GLY A 415 -11.17 -6.29 -9.45
CA GLY A 415 -11.72 -7.10 -8.37
C GLY A 415 -11.87 -8.58 -8.73
N GLU A 416 -12.15 -8.90 -10.00
CA GLU A 416 -12.15 -10.28 -10.50
C GLU A 416 -10.72 -10.79 -10.74
N SER A 417 -9.84 -9.95 -11.31
CA SER A 417 -8.42 -10.26 -11.61
C SER A 417 -8.21 -11.63 -12.27
N ARG A 418 -9.18 -12.07 -13.08
CA ARG A 418 -9.22 -13.45 -13.58
C ARG A 418 -8.07 -13.71 -14.55
N VAL A 419 -7.19 -14.63 -14.18
CA VAL A 419 -6.17 -15.21 -15.06
C VAL A 419 -6.13 -16.72 -14.84
N GLN A 420 -6.64 -17.50 -15.79
CA GLN A 420 -6.74 -18.95 -15.67
C GLN A 420 -6.15 -19.66 -16.89
N LEU A 421 -5.45 -20.75 -16.61
CA LEU A 421 -5.06 -21.75 -17.58
C LEU A 421 -5.87 -23.02 -17.28
N ASP A 422 -6.83 -23.32 -18.15
CA ASP A 422 -7.78 -24.42 -17.98
C ASP A 422 -8.53 -24.36 -16.63
N ARG A 423 -8.17 -25.21 -15.66
CA ARG A 423 -8.76 -25.23 -14.31
C ARG A 423 -7.86 -24.61 -13.22
N GLN A 424 -6.66 -24.15 -13.58
CA GLN A 424 -5.66 -23.63 -12.64
C GLN A 424 -5.47 -22.12 -12.80
N THR A 425 -5.15 -21.43 -11.70
CA THR A 425 -4.77 -20.01 -11.73
C THR A 425 -3.34 -19.88 -12.23
N ALA A 426 -3.10 -18.94 -13.15
CA ALA A 426 -1.75 -18.67 -13.64
C ALA A 426 -0.91 -18.01 -12.52
N ASN A 427 0.22 -18.62 -12.16
CA ASN A 427 1.06 -18.13 -11.05
C ASN A 427 2.51 -17.83 -11.45
N ARG A 428 2.88 -18.09 -12.70
CA ARG A 428 4.18 -17.75 -13.31
C ARG A 428 4.00 -16.89 -14.56
N PRO A 429 5.03 -16.13 -14.97
CA PRO A 429 4.97 -15.30 -16.17
C PRO A 429 4.63 -16.10 -17.45
N VAL A 430 5.15 -17.32 -17.57
CA VAL A 430 4.84 -18.22 -18.70
C VAL A 430 3.37 -18.64 -18.67
N ASP A 431 2.81 -18.92 -17.49
CA ASP A 431 1.40 -19.28 -17.35
C ASP A 431 0.49 -18.09 -17.67
N MET A 432 0.90 -16.87 -17.28
CA MET A 432 0.21 -15.63 -17.63
C MET A 432 0.18 -15.45 -19.15
N ALA A 433 1.32 -15.60 -19.83
CA ALA A 433 1.39 -15.52 -21.28
C ALA A 433 0.49 -16.58 -21.97
N ARG A 434 0.48 -17.82 -21.46
CA ARG A 434 -0.39 -18.89 -21.97
C ARG A 434 -1.87 -18.59 -21.71
N ALA A 435 -2.23 -18.04 -20.55
CA ALA A 435 -3.59 -17.66 -20.21
C ALA A 435 -4.09 -16.52 -21.11
N ILE A 436 -3.26 -15.49 -21.36
CA ILE A 436 -3.59 -14.41 -22.31
C ILE A 436 -3.86 -14.98 -23.71
N SER A 437 -2.95 -15.82 -24.21
CA SER A 437 -3.08 -16.44 -25.55
C SER A 437 -4.28 -17.39 -25.69
N ARG A 438 -4.81 -17.93 -24.58
CA ARG A 438 -5.97 -18.84 -24.56
C ARG A 438 -7.29 -18.16 -24.13
N LEU A 439 -7.33 -16.82 -24.08
CA LEU A 439 -8.50 -16.06 -23.61
C LEU A 439 -8.92 -16.42 -22.17
N GLY A 440 -7.96 -16.84 -21.35
CA GLY A 440 -8.11 -17.14 -19.94
C GLY A 440 -8.13 -15.91 -19.03
N VAL A 441 -8.12 -14.71 -19.62
CA VAL A 441 -8.18 -13.42 -18.94
C VAL A 441 -9.59 -12.81 -18.98
N ALA A 442 -9.84 -11.80 -18.15
CA ALA A 442 -11.11 -11.07 -18.17
C ALA A 442 -11.43 -10.52 -19.57
N ARG A 443 -12.70 -10.61 -19.98
CA ARG A 443 -13.15 -10.13 -21.30
C ARG A 443 -12.94 -8.62 -21.40
N GLY A 444 -12.50 -8.15 -22.55
CA GLY A 444 -12.30 -6.72 -22.83
C GLY A 444 -10.86 -6.21 -22.65
N ILE A 445 -9.98 -7.01 -22.04
CA ILE A 445 -8.54 -6.72 -22.01
C ILE A 445 -7.93 -7.11 -23.37
N GLU A 446 -7.30 -6.16 -24.05
CA GLU A 446 -6.62 -6.38 -25.34
C GLU A 446 -5.18 -6.86 -25.14
N ALA A 447 -4.47 -6.27 -24.18
CA ALA A 447 -3.06 -6.53 -23.93
C ALA A 447 -2.68 -6.30 -22.47
N PHE A 448 -1.45 -6.62 -22.11
CA PHE A 448 -0.86 -6.28 -20.82
C PHE A 448 0.50 -5.61 -21.00
N VAL A 449 0.83 -4.68 -20.10
CA VAL A 449 2.20 -4.18 -19.89
C VAL A 449 2.78 -4.89 -18.68
N ARG A 450 3.99 -5.42 -18.80
CA ARG A 450 4.64 -6.24 -17.77
C ARG A 450 5.72 -5.43 -17.05
N TYR A 451 5.62 -5.35 -15.73
CA TYR A 451 6.58 -4.68 -14.86
C TYR A 451 7.28 -5.67 -13.95
N ALA A 452 8.61 -5.67 -13.96
CA ALA A 452 9.43 -6.35 -12.96
C ALA A 452 9.71 -5.41 -11.80
N VAL A 453 9.43 -5.82 -10.57
CA VAL A 453 9.94 -5.11 -9.38
C VAL A 453 11.19 -5.81 -8.88
N THR A 454 12.35 -5.25 -9.21
CA THR A 454 13.66 -5.79 -8.79
C THR A 454 14.31 -4.91 -7.73
N SER A 455 14.95 -5.54 -6.75
CA SER A 455 15.88 -4.87 -5.84
C SER A 455 17.28 -4.88 -6.47
N MET A 456 17.79 -3.71 -6.85
CA MET A 456 19.16 -3.60 -7.38
C MET A 456 20.15 -3.39 -6.21
N PRO A 457 21.10 -4.31 -5.96
CA PRO A 457 22.16 -4.08 -4.99
C PRO A 457 23.11 -2.97 -5.49
N ARG A 458 23.18 -1.86 -4.76
CA ARG A 458 24.27 -0.88 -4.87
C ARG A 458 25.33 -1.23 -3.82
N GLN A 459 26.60 -1.30 -4.20
CA GLN A 459 27.69 -1.47 -3.24
C GLN A 459 27.69 -0.30 -2.24
N GLY A 460 27.53 -0.61 -0.95
CA GLY A 460 27.68 0.35 0.15
C GLY A 460 26.50 1.27 0.44
N GLN A 461 25.40 1.26 -0.33
CA GLN A 461 24.19 2.04 -0.05
C GLN A 461 22.91 1.30 -0.45
N PHE A 462 21.79 1.76 0.14
CA PHE A 462 20.41 1.30 -0.01
C PHE A 462 20.05 0.64 -1.36
N THR A 463 19.28 -0.46 -1.30
CA THR A 463 18.66 -1.15 -2.45
C THR A 463 17.26 -0.58 -2.73
N PRO A 464 17.09 0.43 -3.60
CA PRO A 464 15.76 0.85 -4.03
C PRO A 464 15.12 -0.26 -4.88
N ASN A 465 13.80 -0.42 -4.74
CA ASN A 465 13.03 -1.23 -5.67
C ASN A 465 12.82 -0.43 -6.95
N VAL A 466 12.87 -1.09 -8.10
CA VAL A 466 12.63 -0.43 -9.39
C VAL A 466 11.65 -1.26 -10.20
N ALA A 467 10.57 -0.62 -10.66
CA ALA A 467 9.64 -1.20 -11.61
C ALA A 467 10.13 -0.96 -13.06
N TRP A 468 10.72 -1.98 -13.69
CA TRP A 468 11.19 -1.89 -15.08
C TRP A 468 10.20 -2.57 -16.05
N PRO A 469 9.83 -1.92 -17.18
CA PRO A 469 9.07 -2.59 -18.23
C PRO A 469 9.92 -3.69 -18.89
N ILE A 470 9.47 -4.94 -18.89
CA ILE A 470 10.23 -6.05 -19.50
C ILE A 470 9.83 -6.18 -20.99
N PRO A 471 10.74 -5.95 -21.96
CA PRO A 471 10.38 -5.94 -23.38
C PRO A 471 10.22 -7.32 -24.04
N SER A 472 10.43 -8.42 -23.30
CA SER A 472 10.72 -9.73 -23.90
C SER A 472 9.54 -10.47 -24.54
N LEU A 473 8.35 -9.85 -24.60
CA LEU A 473 7.22 -10.35 -25.39
C LEU A 473 6.56 -9.15 -26.10
N PRO A 474 6.36 -9.17 -27.44
CA PRO A 474 5.54 -8.15 -28.09
C PRO A 474 4.18 -8.10 -27.38
N ARG A 475 3.63 -6.90 -27.16
CA ARG A 475 2.32 -6.66 -26.48
C ARG A 475 1.42 -7.86 -26.77
N LEU A 476 1.22 -8.72 -25.77
CA LEU A 476 0.51 -9.99 -25.98
C LEU A 476 -0.94 -9.66 -26.28
N ARG A 477 -1.27 -9.56 -27.56
CA ARG A 477 -2.63 -9.29 -28.03
C ARG A 477 -3.42 -10.57 -27.88
N THR A 478 -4.60 -10.48 -27.27
CA THR A 478 -5.58 -11.55 -27.36
C THR A 478 -5.89 -11.78 -28.84
N THR A 479 -5.68 -13.00 -29.35
CA THR A 479 -6.00 -13.33 -30.73
C THR A 479 -7.52 -13.35 -30.89
N THR A 480 -8.11 -12.26 -31.40
CA THR A 480 -9.48 -12.26 -31.91
C THR A 480 -9.53 -13.12 -33.17
N ARG A 481 -9.87 -14.41 -33.02
CA ARG A 481 -10.60 -15.11 -34.08
C ARG A 481 -12.08 -14.90 -33.81
N LEU A 482 -12.73 -14.09 -34.64
CA LEU A 482 -14.05 -14.34 -35.22
C LEU A 482 -14.42 -13.15 -36.13
N SER A 483 -13.92 -13.21 -37.36
CA SER A 483 -14.57 -12.60 -38.52
C SER A 483 -15.79 -13.45 -38.89
N THR A 484 -16.92 -13.24 -38.23
CA THR A 484 -18.24 -13.55 -38.82
C THR A 484 -19.21 -12.47 -38.35
N GLY A 485 -19.60 -11.62 -39.29
CA GLY A 485 -20.47 -10.49 -39.03
C GLY A 485 -21.84 -10.94 -38.54
N ARG A 486 -22.20 -10.50 -37.33
CA ARG A 486 -23.58 -10.17 -36.94
C ARG A 486 -23.51 -8.99 -35.98
N ARG A 487 -23.98 -7.83 -36.45
CA ARG A 487 -24.23 -6.66 -35.61
C ARG A 487 -25.28 -7.05 -34.56
N PHE A 488 -24.91 -7.08 -33.30
CA PHE A 488 -25.86 -7.10 -32.20
C PHE A 488 -25.85 -5.72 -31.55
N TYR A 489 -26.95 -4.99 -31.72
CA TYR A 489 -27.26 -3.81 -30.91
C TYR A 489 -27.34 -4.24 -29.44
N TRP A 490 -26.62 -3.56 -28.56
CA TRP A 490 -26.54 -3.90 -27.13
C TRP A 490 -27.40 -2.95 -26.31
N GLN A 491 -28.27 -3.49 -25.44
CA GLN A 491 -29.03 -2.73 -24.44
C GLN A 491 -28.43 -2.95 -23.03
N PRO A 492 -28.44 -1.95 -22.13
CA PRO A 492 -27.79 -2.03 -20.81
C PRO A 492 -28.53 -2.97 -19.84
N GLY A 493 -27.80 -3.73 -19.00
CA GLY A 493 -28.38 -4.29 -17.75
C GLY A 493 -28.18 -5.77 -17.41
N GLN A 494 -27.33 -6.56 -18.09
CA GLN A 494 -27.16 -7.99 -17.75
C GLN A 494 -25.74 -8.37 -17.28
N TRP A 495 -25.36 -7.94 -16.07
CA TRP A 495 -24.26 -8.57 -15.31
C TRP A 495 -24.74 -9.39 -14.10
N SER A 496 -26.04 -9.39 -13.77
CA SER A 496 -26.57 -9.97 -12.52
C SER A 496 -27.30 -11.32 -12.64
N ARG A 497 -27.29 -12.00 -13.79
CA ARG A 497 -28.00 -13.30 -13.93
C ARG A 497 -27.13 -14.41 -14.50
N PHE A 498 -26.25 -15.02 -13.69
CA PHE A 498 -25.86 -16.42 -13.86
C PHE A 498 -25.37 -17.02 -12.52
N ARG A 499 -26.31 -17.29 -11.61
CA ARG A 499 -26.14 -18.27 -10.52
C ARG A 499 -26.93 -19.53 -10.88
N ARG A 500 -26.33 -20.47 -11.61
CA ARG A 500 -26.67 -21.92 -11.59
C ARG A 500 -25.66 -22.71 -12.44
N PRO A 501 -25.20 -23.89 -11.98
CA PRO A 501 -24.32 -24.74 -12.77
C PRO A 501 -25.09 -25.50 -13.84
N VAL A 502 -24.55 -25.52 -15.06
CA VAL A 502 -25.03 -26.35 -16.18
C VAL A 502 -24.76 -27.82 -15.86
N ARG A 503 -25.80 -28.65 -15.81
CA ARG A 503 -25.67 -30.12 -15.82
C ARG A 503 -25.24 -30.55 -17.23
N LEU A 504 -24.09 -31.20 -17.34
CA LEU A 504 -23.62 -31.83 -18.57
C LEU A 504 -24.33 -33.17 -18.77
N SER A 505 -25.00 -33.33 -19.91
CA SER A 505 -25.53 -34.60 -20.43
C SER A 505 -24.37 -35.54 -20.81
N ARG A 506 -24.54 -36.84 -20.55
CA ARG A 506 -23.55 -37.91 -20.81
C ARG A 506 -23.15 -38.02 -22.30
N PRO A 507 -21.89 -38.34 -22.63
CA PRO A 507 -21.48 -38.58 -24.01
C PRO A 507 -21.81 -40.02 -24.47
N ALA A 508 -22.14 -40.17 -25.76
CA ALA A 508 -22.39 -41.44 -26.44
C ALA A 508 -21.08 -42.22 -26.74
N PRO A 509 -21.13 -43.57 -26.85
CA PRO A 509 -19.92 -44.39 -26.95
C PRO A 509 -19.30 -44.45 -28.36
N TYR A 510 -17.98 -44.45 -28.38
CA TYR A 510 -17.08 -44.52 -29.54
C TYR A 510 -16.94 -45.98 -30.01
N ARG A 511 -17.34 -46.31 -31.26
CA ARG A 511 -17.10 -47.63 -31.88
C ARG A 511 -15.65 -47.71 -32.40
N ARG A 512 -14.91 -48.72 -31.96
CA ARG A 512 -13.62 -49.16 -32.53
C ARG A 512 -13.87 -50.09 -33.72
N SER A 513 -13.34 -49.77 -34.89
CA SER A 513 -13.18 -50.70 -36.01
C SER A 513 -11.80 -51.37 -35.89
N VAL A 514 -11.80 -52.69 -35.71
CA VAL A 514 -10.62 -53.55 -35.75
C VAL A 514 -10.45 -54.03 -37.19
N GLN A 515 -9.31 -53.74 -37.83
CA GLN A 515 -8.86 -54.43 -39.03
C GLN A 515 -7.91 -55.56 -38.62
N SER A 516 -8.30 -56.77 -38.96
CA SER A 516 -7.55 -58.02 -38.84
C SER A 516 -6.49 -58.11 -39.93
N GLY A 517 -5.22 -58.32 -39.54
CA GLY A 517 -4.15 -58.79 -40.41
C GLY A 517 -3.62 -60.12 -39.86
N LEU A 518 -3.87 -61.20 -40.60
CA LEU A 518 -3.34 -62.54 -40.35
C LEU A 518 -2.00 -62.70 -41.09
N LEU A 519 -1.08 -63.39 -40.41
CA LEU A 519 0.16 -64.01 -40.87
C LEU A 519 0.15 -64.50 -42.33
N ARG A 520 1.16 -64.07 -43.10
CA ARG A 520 2.28 -64.91 -43.54
C ARG A 520 3.54 -64.07 -43.69
#